data_AF-A0A2A2HRA6-F1
#
_entry.id   AF-A0A2A2HRA6-F1
#
_cell.length_a   1.000
_cell.length_b   1.000
_cell.length_c   1.000
_cell.angle_alpha   90.00
_cell.angle_beta   90.00
_cell.angle_gamma   90.00
#
_symmetry.space_group_name_H-M   'P 1'
#
loop_
_entity.id
_entity.type
_entity.pdbx_description
1 polymer ?
#
loop_
_entity_poly.entity_id
_entity_poly.type
_entity_poly.pdbx_seq_one_letter_code
_entity_poly.pdbx_strand_id
1 'polypeptide(L)' 'MVLEIERKIELEIERNRIRIAIFHGEDEQVIKLNLEEASELREELGKLLEDYSQRKQIRID' A
#
# COMPACT_ATOMS: atom_id res chain seq x y z
N MET A 1 -7.69 -14.06 -22.82
CA MET A 1 -6.43 -13.41 -22.41
C MET A 1 -6.83 -12.26 -21.50
N VAL A 2 -6.80 -12.48 -20.19
CA VAL A 2 -7.02 -11.38 -19.23
C VAL A 2 -5.72 -10.62 -19.26
N LEU A 3 -5.73 -9.37 -19.75
CA LEU A 3 -4.62 -8.46 -19.49
C LEU A 3 -4.52 -8.39 -17.97
N GLU A 4 -3.48 -9.02 -17.41
CA GLU A 4 -3.04 -8.71 -16.06
C GLU A 4 -2.77 -7.22 -16.06
N ILE A 5 -3.74 -6.44 -15.59
CA ILE A 5 -3.52 -5.04 -15.24
C ILE A 5 -2.51 -5.13 -14.11
N GLU A 6 -1.22 -5.08 -14.44
CA GLU A 6 -0.12 -5.15 -13.50
C GLU A 6 -0.25 -3.97 -12.55
N ARG A 7 -0.95 -4.20 -11.43
CA ARG A 7 -1.03 -3.24 -10.34
C ARG A 7 0.35 -3.18 -9.72
N LYS A 8 1.09 -2.13 -10.06
CA LYS A 8 2.44 -1.88 -9.56
C LYS A 8 2.37 -0.83 -8.47
N ILE A 9 3.00 -1.10 -7.33
CA ILE A 9 3.20 -0.10 -6.28
C ILE A 9 4.69 0.18 -6.22
N GLU A 10 5.06 1.45 -6.41
CA GLU A 10 6.43 1.92 -6.30
C GLU A 10 6.56 2.88 -5.10
N LEU A 11 7.64 2.71 -4.35
CA LEU A 11 7.95 3.50 -3.17
C LEU A 11 9.31 4.15 -3.38
N GLU A 12 9.35 5.47 -3.37
CA GLU A 12 10.57 6.26 -3.60
C GLU A 12 10.77 7.31 -2.52
N ILE A 13 12.03 7.63 -2.20
CA ILE A 13 12.36 8.72 -1.28
C ILE A 13 12.71 9.95 -2.10
N GLU A 14 11.85 10.96 -2.05
CA GLU A 14 12.05 12.26 -2.71
C GLU A 14 12.51 13.29 -1.66
N ARG A 15 13.82 13.35 -1.44
CA ARG A 15 14.48 14.23 -0.44
C ARG A 15 13.97 14.03 0.99
N ASN A 16 12.91 14.75 1.37
CA ASN A 16 12.31 14.74 2.71
C ASN A 16 10.86 14.22 2.69
N ARG A 17 10.44 13.58 1.59
CA ARG A 17 9.11 13.01 1.41
C ARG A 17 9.23 11.58 0.89
N ILE A 18 8.27 10.75 1.25
CA ILE A 18 8.09 9.40 0.74
C ILE A 18 7.02 9.47 -0.34
N ARG A 19 7.39 9.11 -1.57
CA ARG A 19 6.49 9.02 -2.72
C ARG A 19 6.01 7.59 -2.86
N ILE A 20 4.70 7.41 -2.89
CA ILE A 20 4.03 6.14 -3.17
C ILE A 20 3.31 6.32 -4.50
N ALA A 21 3.73 5.61 -5.54
CA ALA A 21 3.05 5.57 -6.82
C ALA A 21 2.32 4.24 -6.96
N ILE A 22 1.01 4.30 -7.21
CA ILE A 22 0.15 3.14 -7.43
C ILE A 22 -0.31 3.21 -8.87
N PHE A 23 0.13 2.26 -9.67
CA PHE A 23 -0.23 2.13 -11.07
C PHE A 23 -1.41 1.16 -11.21
N HIS A 24 -2.45 1.61 -11.91
CA HIS A 24 -3.67 0.86 -12.20
C HIS A 24 -3.82 0.63 -13.73
N GLY A 25 -2.72 0.29 -14.40
CA GLY A 25 -2.67 0.07 -15.85
C GLY A 25 -2.72 1.36 -16.65
N GLU A 26 -3.89 1.98 -16.76
CA GLU A 26 -4.09 3.25 -17.49
C GLU A 26 -4.03 4.48 -16.56
N ASP A 27 -4.24 4.30 -15.25
CA ASP A 27 -4.21 5.36 -14.25
C ASP A 27 -2.97 5.25 -13.35
N GLU A 28 -2.40 6.39 -12.97
CA GLU A 28 -1.36 6.51 -11.96
C GLU A 28 -1.90 7.33 -10.79
N GLN A 29 -1.76 6.82 -9.57
CA GLN A 29 -2.02 7.58 -8.35
C GLN A 29 -0.72 7.79 -7.59
N VAL A 30 -0.31 9.04 -7.43
CA VAL A 30 0.90 9.41 -6.67
C VAL A 30 0.51 10.08 -5.37
N ILE A 31 0.97 9.49 -4.27
CA ILE A 31 0.80 10.00 -2.91
C ILE A 31 2.17 10.43 -2.41
N LYS A 32 2.30 11.67 -1.95
CA LYS A 32 3.54 12.19 -1.35
C LYS A 32 3.30 12.40 0.14
N LEU A 33 3.90 11.55 0.95
CA LEU A 33 3.81 11.60 2.40
C LEU A 33 5.05 12.26 2.97
N ASN A 34 4.90 12.99 4.06
CA ASN A 34 6.02 13.34 4.92
C ASN A 34 6.38 12.15 5.84
N LEU A 35 7.44 12.28 6.65
CA LEU A 35 7.91 11.20 7.52
C LEU A 35 6.87 10.77 8.57
N GLU A 36 6.12 11.73 9.12
CA GLU A 36 5.06 11.50 10.11
C GLU A 36 3.89 10.76 9.46
N GLU A 37 3.36 11.28 8.36
CA GLU A 37 2.25 10.68 7.60
C GLU A 37 2.59 9.25 7.12
N ALA A 38 3.83 9.02 6.68
CA ALA A 38 4.27 7.68 6.28
C ALA A 38 4.40 6.72 7.47
N SER A 39 4.77 7.23 8.65
CA SER A 39 4.85 6.43 9.88
C SER A 39 3.46 6.08 10.39
N GLU A 40 2.52 7.02 10.37
CA GLU A 40 1.11 6.79 10.68
C GLU A 40 0.50 5.75 9.72
N LEU A 41 0.71 5.93 8.41
CA LEU A 41 0.22 5.00 7.38
C LEU A 41 0.77 3.59 7.60
N ARG A 42 2.06 3.45 7.98
CA ARG A 42 2.66 2.15 8.32
C ARG A 42 1.98 1.51 9.53
N GLU A 43 1.65 2.29 10.57
CA GLU A 43 1.00 1.76 11.77
C GLU A 43 -0.43 1.30 11.47
N GLU A 44 -1.22 2.11 10.76
CA GLU A 44 -2.58 1.73 10.35
C GLU A 44 -2.59 0.51 9.44
N LEU A 45 -1.68 0.45 8.45
CA LEU A 45 -1.50 -0.72 7.60
C LEU A 45 -1.13 -1.97 8.42
N GLY A 46 -0.23 -1.82 9.40
CA GLY A 46 0.15 -2.91 10.30
C GLY A 46 -1.06 -3.48 11.03
N LYS A 47 -1.86 -2.62 11.67
CA LYS A 47 -3.10 -3.01 12.37
C LYS A 47 -4.08 -3.70 11.43
N LEU A 48 -4.31 -3.15 10.23
CA LEU A 48 -5.21 -3.74 9.23
C LEU A 48 -4.73 -5.11 8.74
N LEU A 49 -3.42 -5.28 8.55
CA LEU A 49 -2.84 -6.57 8.15
C LEU A 49 -2.98 -7.62 9.27
N GLU A 50 -2.78 -7.22 10.52
CA GLU A 50 -3.01 -8.09 11.68
C GLU A 50 -4.49 -8.50 11.79
N ASP A 51 -5.42 -7.54 11.71
CA ASP A 51 -6.87 -7.79 11.68
C ASP A 51 -7.25 -8.74 10.53
N TYR A 52 -6.70 -8.51 9.34
CA TYR A 52 -6.95 -9.37 8.18
C TYR A 52 -6.41 -10.79 8.40
N SER A 53 -5.20 -10.92 8.95
CA SER A 53 -4.59 -12.21 9.28
C SER A 53 -5.44 -12.98 10.30
N GLN A 54 -5.88 -12.31 11.37
CA GLN A 54 -6.75 -12.90 12.38
C GLN A 54 -8.10 -13.35 11.78
N ARG A 55 -8.74 -12.54 10.94
CA ARG A 55 -10.01 -12.90 10.28
C ARG A 55 -9.85 -14.05 9.29
N LYS A 56 -8.71 -14.14 8.60
CA LYS A 56 -8.42 -15.26 7.70
C LYS A 56 -8.15 -16.55 8.48
N GLN A 57 -7.56 -16.45 9.68
CA GLN A 57 -7.28 -17.60 10.54
C GLN A 57 -8.56 -18.24 11.10
N ILE A 58 -9.64 -17.48 11.34
CA ILE A 58 -10.93 -18.00 11.82
C ILE A 58 -11.68 -18.83 10.75
N ARG A 59 -11.27 -18.76 9.47
CA ARG A 59 -11.91 -19.51 8.36
C ARG A 59 -11.29 -20.89 8.09
N ILE A 60 -10.27 -21.28 8.85
CA ILE A 60 -9.64 -22.60 8.79
C ILE A 60 -9.90 -23.31 10.12
N ASP A 61 -11.18 -23.51 10.46
CA ASP A 61 -11.61 -24.56 11.40
C ASP A 61 -12.92 -25.16 10.87
#